data_AF-A0A433P4R7-F1
#
_entry.id   AF-A0A433P4R7-F1
#
_cell.length_a   1.000
_cell.length_b   1.000
_cell.length_c   1.000
_cell.angle_alpha   90.00
_cell.angle_beta   90.00
_cell.angle_gamma   90.00
#
_symmetry.space_group_name_H-M   'P 1'
#
loop_
_entity.id
_entity.type
_entity.pdbx_description
1 polymer ?
#
loop_
_entity_poly.entity_id
_entity_poly.type
_entity_poly.pdbx_seq_one_letter_code
_entity_poly.pdbx_strand_id
1 'polypeptide(L)'
;REVEECPADEEEEVVEILEPYGLDRETLGPLIEKLKANPEKFVDFMMKFELNLECPDAKRSWISAVTIGTAYFIGGLIPLIPYFFIRDSVTALFVSIAITSATLFVFGFVKSRLVNPKRAFWGAVQTLAIGAAAAAASYGIVRVLPETHS
;
A
#
# COMPACT_ATOMS: atom_id res chain seq x y z
N ARG A 1 -22.67 12.27 0.22
CA ARG A 1 -23.37 12.45 1.51
C ARG A 1 -23.17 13.89 1.98
N GLU A 2 -21.93 14.37 2.06
CA GLU A 2 -21.64 15.78 2.37
C GLU A 2 -22.24 16.74 1.33
N VAL A 3 -22.11 16.45 0.03
CA VAL A 3 -22.83 17.14 -1.07
C VAL A 3 -24.34 17.35 -0.85
N GLU A 4 -25.02 16.45 -0.14
CA GLU A 4 -26.46 16.56 0.15
C GLU A 4 -26.75 17.18 1.52
N GLU A 5 -25.88 16.97 2.51
CA GLU A 5 -26.07 17.41 3.90
C GLU A 5 -25.57 18.85 4.12
N CYS A 6 -24.52 19.29 3.41
CA CYS A 6 -23.86 20.59 3.55
C CYS A 6 -23.55 21.25 2.19
N PRO A 7 -24.56 21.52 1.35
CA PRO A 7 -24.33 22.02 -0.01
C PRO A 7 -23.61 23.37 -0.04
N ALA A 8 -23.79 24.26 0.95
CA ALA A 8 -23.14 25.57 0.97
C ALA A 8 -21.61 25.48 1.20
N ASP A 9 -21.16 24.52 2.01
CA ASP A 9 -19.74 24.33 2.31
C ASP A 9 -19.03 23.74 1.07
N GLU A 10 -19.67 22.81 0.38
CA GLU A 10 -19.18 22.19 -0.87
C GLU A 10 -19.03 23.20 -2.01
N GLU A 11 -19.88 24.23 -2.07
CA GLU A 11 -19.71 25.33 -3.03
C GLU A 11 -18.44 26.13 -2.77
N GLU A 12 -18.10 26.34 -1.51
CA GLU A 12 -16.89 27.06 -1.11
C GLU A 12 -15.64 26.23 -1.43
N GLU A 13 -15.68 24.92 -1.21
CA GLU A 13 -14.61 24.00 -1.60
C GLU A 13 -14.35 23.97 -3.12
N VAL A 14 -15.40 24.00 -3.95
CA VAL A 14 -15.24 24.10 -5.42
C VAL A 14 -14.50 25.39 -5.80
N VAL A 15 -14.78 26.49 -5.10
CA VAL A 15 -14.10 27.77 -5.32
C VAL A 15 -12.65 27.68 -4.87
N GLU A 16 -12.36 27.13 -3.70
CA GLU A 16 -10.99 26.95 -3.20
C GLU A 16 -10.14 26.04 -4.11
N ILE A 17 -10.74 24.98 -4.66
CA ILE A 17 -10.08 24.05 -5.59
C ILE A 17 -9.70 24.74 -6.90
N LEU A 18 -10.57 25.64 -7.40
CA LEU A 18 -10.45 26.24 -8.73
C LEU A 18 -9.83 27.64 -8.72
N GLU A 19 -9.76 28.31 -7.58
CA GLU A 19 -9.12 29.63 -7.41
C GLU A 19 -7.64 29.63 -7.85
N PRO A 20 -6.81 28.61 -7.55
CA PRO A 20 -5.43 28.53 -8.04
C PRO A 20 -5.31 28.45 -9.57
N TYR A 21 -6.39 28.07 -10.27
CA TYR A 21 -6.46 28.06 -11.73
C TYR A 21 -6.90 29.41 -12.32
N GLY A 22 -7.11 30.43 -11.47
CA GLY A 22 -7.52 31.77 -11.86
C GLY A 22 -9.03 31.92 -12.07
N LEU A 23 -9.84 31.01 -11.51
CA LEU A 23 -11.30 31.08 -11.57
C LEU A 23 -11.83 31.72 -10.29
N ASP A 24 -12.47 32.87 -10.41
CA ASP A 24 -13.05 33.61 -9.31
C ASP A 24 -14.51 33.17 -9.03
N ARG A 25 -15.01 33.52 -7.83
CA ARG A 25 -16.35 33.11 -7.37
C ARG A 25 -17.48 33.58 -8.30
N GLU A 26 -17.34 34.75 -8.93
CA GLU A 26 -18.34 35.26 -9.88
C GLU A 26 -18.40 34.40 -11.14
N THR A 27 -17.25 33.89 -11.62
CA THR A 27 -17.18 32.97 -12.76
C THR A 27 -17.68 31.57 -12.40
N LEU A 28 -17.42 31.10 -11.18
CA LEU A 28 -17.78 29.75 -10.74
C LEU A 28 -19.24 29.59 -10.32
N GLY A 29 -19.92 30.66 -9.88
CA GLY A 29 -21.32 30.61 -9.46
C GLY A 29 -22.26 29.92 -10.46
N PRO A 30 -22.28 30.32 -11.75
CA PRO A 30 -23.11 29.66 -12.77
C PRO A 30 -22.74 28.20 -13.05
N LEU A 31 -21.47 27.82 -12.86
CA LEU A 31 -21.00 26.44 -13.04
C LEU A 31 -21.48 25.56 -11.89
N ILE A 32 -21.30 26.03 -10.66
CA ILE A 32 -21.76 25.38 -9.43
C ILE A 32 -23.27 25.14 -9.47
N GLU A 33 -24.06 26.15 -9.85
CA GLU A 33 -25.50 26.00 -9.99
C GLU A 33 -25.90 24.93 -11.03
N LYS A 34 -25.16 24.83 -12.14
CA LYS A 34 -25.39 23.77 -13.13
C LYS A 34 -24.96 22.39 -12.64
N LEU A 35 -23.92 22.30 -11.83
CA LEU A 35 -23.48 21.04 -11.21
C LEU A 35 -24.50 20.57 -10.17
N LYS A 36 -25.02 21.47 -9.34
CA LYS A 36 -26.08 21.18 -8.36
C LYS A 36 -27.37 20.65 -9.00
N ALA A 37 -27.68 21.08 -10.23
CA ALA A 37 -28.80 20.54 -10.99
C ALA A 37 -28.63 19.06 -11.37
N ASN A 38 -27.42 18.50 -11.26
CA ASN A 38 -27.12 17.09 -11.46
C ASN A 38 -26.24 16.54 -10.31
N PRO A 39 -26.85 16.14 -9.19
CA PRO A 39 -26.14 15.71 -7.98
C PRO A 39 -25.12 14.59 -8.22
N GLU A 40 -25.43 13.63 -9.10
CA GLU A 40 -24.48 12.55 -9.45
C GLU A 40 -23.20 13.11 -10.08
N LYS A 41 -23.34 14.08 -10.99
CA LYS A 41 -22.18 14.73 -11.63
C LYS A 41 -21.43 15.66 -10.70
N PHE A 42 -22.11 16.24 -9.72
CA PHE A 42 -21.48 17.06 -8.71
C PHE A 42 -20.63 16.20 -7.74
N VAL A 43 -21.16 15.06 -7.29
CA VAL A 43 -20.40 14.08 -6.50
C VAL A 43 -19.19 13.54 -7.29
N ASP A 44 -19.37 13.19 -8.58
CA ASP A 44 -18.27 12.77 -9.46
C ASP A 44 -17.17 13.85 -9.57
N PHE A 45 -17.56 15.13 -9.57
CA PHE A 45 -16.64 16.26 -9.62
C PHE A 45 -15.87 16.38 -8.29
N MET A 46 -16.57 16.44 -7.15
CA MET A 46 -15.93 16.55 -5.84
C MET A 46 -15.00 15.37 -5.56
N MET A 47 -15.41 14.13 -5.86
CA MET A 47 -14.53 12.95 -5.72
C MET A 47 -13.22 13.06 -6.52
N LYS A 48 -13.26 13.65 -7.71
CA LYS A 48 -12.08 13.82 -8.56
C LYS A 48 -11.17 14.95 -8.09
N PHE A 49 -11.76 16.09 -7.72
CA PHE A 49 -11.01 17.31 -7.50
C PHE A 49 -10.63 17.56 -6.04
N GLU A 50 -11.46 17.11 -5.10
CA GLU A 50 -11.22 17.24 -3.66
C GLU A 50 -10.40 16.04 -3.14
N LEU A 51 -10.84 14.81 -3.44
CA LEU A 51 -10.25 13.60 -2.88
C LEU A 51 -9.18 12.96 -3.78
N ASN A 52 -9.03 13.41 -5.03
CA ASN A 52 -8.17 12.79 -6.04
C ASN A 52 -8.49 11.29 -6.24
N LEU A 53 -9.73 10.89 -5.98
CA LEU A 53 -10.19 9.51 -6.01
C LEU A 53 -10.88 9.22 -7.34
N GLU A 54 -10.37 8.23 -8.07
CA GLU A 54 -11.15 7.55 -9.10
C GLU A 54 -12.17 6.62 -8.43
N CYS A 55 -13.41 6.58 -8.91
CA CYS A 55 -14.43 5.65 -8.41
C CYS A 55 -13.87 4.22 -8.31
N PRO A 56 -13.88 3.59 -7.12
CA PRO A 56 -13.28 2.29 -6.92
C PRO A 56 -14.05 1.22 -7.71
N ASP A 57 -13.40 0.66 -8.73
CA ASP A 57 -13.96 -0.44 -9.51
C ASP A 57 -14.03 -1.71 -8.63
N ALA A 58 -15.24 -2.18 -8.32
CA ALA A 58 -15.48 -3.30 -7.40
C ALA A 58 -14.74 -4.59 -7.82
N LYS A 59 -14.51 -4.78 -9.14
CA LYS A 59 -13.72 -5.92 -9.66
C LYS A 59 -12.24 -5.81 -9.30
N ARG A 60 -11.70 -4.59 -9.19
CA ARG A 60 -10.31 -4.31 -8.81
C ARG A 60 -10.02 -4.68 -7.34
N SER A 61 -11.05 -4.64 -6.49
CA SER A 61 -10.96 -5.05 -5.07
C SER A 61 -10.62 -6.53 -4.92
N TRP A 62 -11.36 -7.42 -5.58
CA TRP A 62 -11.11 -8.86 -5.52
C TRP A 62 -9.77 -9.26 -6.14
N ILE A 63 -9.40 -8.66 -7.27
CA ILE A 63 -8.09 -8.90 -7.91
C ILE A 63 -6.95 -8.52 -6.96
N SER A 64 -7.07 -7.37 -6.28
CA SER A 64 -6.07 -6.94 -5.29
C SER A 64 -5.96 -7.91 -4.13
N ALA A 65 -7.09 -8.36 -3.58
CA ALA A 65 -7.13 -9.32 -2.48
C ALA A 65 -6.46 -10.66 -2.84
N VAL A 66 -6.80 -11.23 -4.01
CA VAL A 66 -6.22 -12.50 -4.49
C VAL A 66 -4.73 -12.34 -4.79
N THR A 67 -4.34 -11.23 -5.42
CA THR A 67 -2.94 -10.96 -5.78
C THR A 67 -2.08 -10.86 -4.53
N ILE A 68 -2.52 -10.07 -3.54
CA ILE A 68 -1.81 -9.89 -2.27
C ILE A 68 -1.79 -11.21 -1.49
N GLY A 69 -2.92 -11.89 -1.35
CA GLY A 69 -3.01 -13.16 -0.63
C GLY A 69 -2.09 -14.23 -1.22
N THR A 70 -2.09 -14.39 -2.55
CA THR A 70 -1.22 -15.36 -3.23
C THR A 70 0.26 -14.96 -3.09
N ALA A 71 0.58 -13.67 -3.19
CA ALA A 71 1.95 -13.19 -3.00
C ALA A 71 2.47 -13.46 -1.58
N TYR A 72 1.65 -13.24 -0.55
CA TYR A 72 2.01 -13.55 0.85
C TYR A 72 2.18 -15.05 1.07
N PHE A 73 1.29 -15.87 0.51
CA PHE A 73 1.39 -17.32 0.61
C PHE A 73 2.69 -17.84 0.00
N ILE A 74 2.99 -17.47 -1.24
CA ILE A 74 4.21 -17.90 -1.94
C ILE A 74 5.45 -17.32 -1.24
N GLY A 75 5.43 -16.03 -0.90
CA GLY A 75 6.55 -15.35 -0.25
C GLY A 75 6.90 -15.94 1.12
N GLY A 76 5.89 -16.34 1.91
CA GLY A 76 6.08 -17.00 3.19
C GLY A 76 6.52 -18.47 3.07
N LEU A 77 6.14 -19.15 1.98
CA LEU A 77 6.49 -20.55 1.77
C LEU A 77 7.98 -20.73 1.41
N ILE A 78 8.54 -19.82 0.61
CA ILE A 78 9.93 -19.91 0.12
C ILE A 78 10.96 -20.13 1.25
N PRO A 79 10.97 -19.34 2.35
CA PRO A 79 11.81 -19.59 3.52
C PRO A 79 11.65 -20.94 4.19
N LEU A 80 10.45 -21.55 4.11
CA LEU A 80 10.10 -22.79 4.82
C LEU A 80 10.48 -24.04 4.03
N ILE A 81 10.69 -23.92 2.71
CA ILE A 81 11.06 -25.04 1.83
C ILE A 81 12.19 -25.92 2.39
N PRO A 82 13.31 -25.38 2.92
CA PRO A 82 14.43 -26.19 3.40
C PRO A 82 14.06 -27.15 4.54
N TYR A 83 13.11 -26.77 5.39
CA TYR A 83 12.68 -27.58 6.53
C TYR A 83 11.93 -28.84 6.10
N PHE A 84 11.39 -28.90 4.89
CA PHE A 84 10.74 -30.10 4.37
C PHE A 84 11.74 -31.18 3.91
N PHE A 85 12.96 -30.78 3.54
CA PHE A 85 13.94 -31.68 2.93
C PHE A 85 15.16 -31.96 3.81
N ILE A 86 15.48 -31.04 4.73
CA ILE A 86 16.66 -31.14 5.60
C ILE A 86 16.21 -31.59 7.00
N ARG A 87 16.66 -32.77 7.43
CA ARG A 87 16.33 -33.34 8.75
C ARG A 87 17.07 -32.66 9.90
N ASP A 88 18.26 -32.14 9.64
CA ASP A 88 19.04 -31.40 10.63
C ASP A 88 18.52 -29.95 10.75
N SER A 89 17.89 -29.63 11.87
CA SER A 89 17.24 -28.34 12.10
C SER A 89 18.21 -27.16 12.03
N VAL A 90 19.46 -27.35 12.44
CA VAL A 90 20.48 -26.28 12.44
C VAL A 90 20.90 -25.97 11.02
N THR A 91 21.18 -26.98 10.21
CA THR A 91 21.50 -26.82 8.79
C THR A 91 20.31 -26.25 8.03
N ALA A 92 19.09 -26.72 8.31
CA ALA A 92 17.87 -26.20 7.71
C ALA A 92 17.66 -24.70 8.00
N LEU A 93 17.97 -24.26 9.22
CA LEU A 93 17.91 -22.87 9.63
C LEU A 93 18.87 -21.99 8.81
N PHE A 94 20.14 -22.36 8.69
CA PHE A 94 21.11 -21.56 7.93
C PHE A 94 20.75 -21.48 6.44
N VAL A 95 20.28 -22.58 5.86
CA VAL A 95 19.80 -22.60 4.47
C VAL A 95 18.57 -21.72 4.30
N SER A 96 17.62 -21.76 5.26
CA SER A 96 16.44 -20.91 5.28
C SER A 96 16.80 -19.42 5.38
N ILE A 97 17.77 -19.05 6.23
CA ILE A 97 18.27 -17.67 6.33
C ILE A 97 18.86 -17.20 5.00
N ALA A 98 19.66 -18.04 4.34
CA ALA A 98 20.25 -17.69 3.05
C ALA A 98 19.19 -17.48 1.96
N ILE A 99 18.21 -18.38 1.87
CA ILE A 99 17.09 -18.29 0.91
C ILE A 99 16.23 -17.05 1.20
N THR A 100 15.90 -16.79 2.46
CA THR A 100 15.12 -15.62 2.87
C THR A 100 15.86 -14.33 2.52
N SER A 101 17.16 -14.26 2.79
CA SER A 101 17.99 -13.11 2.47
C SER A 101 18.05 -12.85 0.96
N ALA A 102 18.24 -13.89 0.16
CA ALA A 102 18.20 -13.79 -1.30
C ALA A 102 16.81 -13.33 -1.80
N THR A 103 15.74 -13.88 -1.22
CA THR A 103 14.36 -13.52 -1.57
C THR A 103 14.07 -12.05 -1.27
N LEU A 104 14.42 -11.57 -0.07
CA LEU A 104 14.26 -10.16 0.32
C LEU A 104 15.07 -9.22 -0.56
N PHE A 105 16.31 -9.61 -0.90
CA PHE A 105 17.17 -8.82 -1.78
C PHE A 105 16.56 -8.71 -3.19
N VAL A 106 16.16 -9.83 -3.79
CA VAL A 106 15.53 -9.85 -5.12
C VAL A 106 14.21 -9.05 -5.11
N PHE A 107 13.37 -9.26 -4.10
CA PHE A 107 12.11 -8.54 -3.96
C PHE A 107 12.32 -7.03 -3.84
N GLY A 108 13.26 -6.61 -2.97
CA GLY A 108 13.61 -5.20 -2.81
C GLY A 108 14.20 -4.60 -4.10
N PHE A 109 15.04 -5.35 -4.81
CA PHE A 109 15.58 -4.93 -6.10
C PHE A 109 14.47 -4.71 -7.13
N VAL A 110 13.58 -5.68 -7.32
CA VAL A 110 12.46 -5.60 -8.28
C VAL A 110 11.53 -4.44 -7.91
N LYS A 111 11.11 -4.36 -6.64
CA LYS A 111 10.27 -3.26 -6.13
C LYS A 111 10.88 -1.90 -6.46
N SER A 112 12.16 -1.71 -6.13
CA SER A 112 12.81 -0.42 -6.33
C SER A 112 13.17 -0.16 -7.79
N ARG A 113 13.38 -1.21 -8.60
CA ARG A 113 13.59 -1.08 -10.05
C ARG A 113 12.35 -0.57 -10.79
N LEU A 114 11.16 -0.91 -10.30
CA LEU A 114 9.88 -0.41 -10.83
C LEU A 114 9.61 1.05 -10.46
N VAL A 115 10.00 1.48 -9.26
CA VAL A 115 9.76 2.86 -8.78
C VAL A 115 10.87 3.82 -9.21
N ASN A 116 12.14 3.46 -8.98
CA ASN A 116 13.30 4.28 -9.32
C ASN A 116 14.51 3.39 -9.68
N PRO A 117 14.76 3.16 -10.98
CA PRO A 117 15.80 2.26 -11.45
C PRO A 117 17.20 2.57 -10.92
N LYS A 118 17.52 3.85 -10.73
CA LYS A 118 18.84 4.31 -10.29
C LYS A 118 19.13 3.94 -8.83
N ARG A 119 18.10 3.66 -8.03
CA ARG A 119 18.20 3.28 -6.61
C ARG A 119 17.84 1.83 -6.34
N ALA A 120 17.70 0.99 -7.37
CA ALA A 120 17.25 -0.39 -7.25
C ALA A 120 18.10 -1.23 -6.28
N PHE A 121 19.43 -1.11 -6.38
CA PHE A 121 20.35 -1.82 -5.47
C PHE A 121 20.20 -1.36 -4.02
N TRP A 122 20.07 -0.05 -3.78
CA TRP A 122 19.90 0.46 -2.42
C TRP A 122 18.57 0.02 -1.81
N GLY A 123 17.51 -0.05 -2.62
CA GLY A 123 16.23 -0.59 -2.19
C GLY A 123 16.27 -2.09 -1.85
N ALA A 124 17.09 -2.87 -2.56
CA ALA A 124 17.36 -4.27 -2.23
C ALA A 124 18.02 -4.41 -0.85
N VAL A 125 19.08 -3.62 -0.61
CA VAL A 125 19.80 -3.59 0.67
C VAL A 125 18.89 -3.12 1.81
N GLN A 126 18.09 -2.08 1.59
CA GLN A 126 17.16 -1.57 2.59
C GLN A 126 16.11 -2.61 2.97
N THR A 127 15.55 -3.32 1.98
CA THR A 127 14.55 -4.37 2.21
C THR A 127 15.14 -5.54 3.01
N LEU A 128 16.36 -5.95 2.66
CA LEU A 128 17.09 -6.97 3.42
C LEU A 128 17.37 -6.53 4.86
N ALA A 129 17.82 -5.29 5.07
CA ALA A 129 18.12 -4.76 6.39
C ALA A 129 16.87 -4.68 7.30
N ILE A 130 15.74 -4.23 6.76
CA ILE A 130 14.46 -4.19 7.49
C ILE A 130 14.03 -5.61 7.87
N GLY A 131 14.12 -6.56 6.94
CA GLY A 131 13.78 -7.97 7.21
C GLY A 131 14.69 -8.59 8.27
N ALA A 132 15.99 -8.34 8.20
CA ALA A 132 16.96 -8.81 9.20
C ALA A 132 16.67 -8.20 10.58
N ALA A 133 16.36 -6.90 10.65
CA ALA A 133 15.99 -6.24 11.90
C ALA A 133 14.70 -6.81 12.50
N ALA A 134 13.67 -7.06 11.68
CA ALA A 134 12.43 -7.67 12.11
C ALA A 134 12.64 -9.11 12.63
N ALA A 135 13.45 -9.91 11.93
CA ALA A 135 13.79 -11.26 12.36
C ALA A 135 14.56 -11.26 13.69
N ALA A 136 15.54 -10.36 13.84
CA ALA A 136 16.29 -10.20 15.09
C ALA A 136 15.38 -9.77 16.25
N ALA A 137 14.44 -8.85 16.01
CA ALA A 137 13.45 -8.43 17.00
C ALA A 137 12.53 -9.60 17.41
N SER A 138 12.01 -10.35 16.43
CA SER A 138 11.17 -11.52 16.69
C SER A 138 11.89 -12.59 17.51
N TYR A 139 13.14 -12.93 17.13
CA TYR A 139 13.97 -13.85 17.90
C TYR A 139 14.25 -13.33 19.32
N GLY A 140 14.52 -12.02 19.47
CA GLY A 140 14.72 -11.38 20.76
C GLY A 140 13.50 -11.50 21.68
N ILE A 141 12.30 -11.32 21.15
CA ILE A 141 11.04 -11.51 21.90
C ILE A 141 10.91 -12.96 22.38
N VAL A 142 11.12 -13.94 21.48
CA VAL A 142 11.04 -15.36 21.83
C VAL A 142 12.08 -15.74 22.89
N ARG A 143 13.29 -15.17 22.83
CA ARG A 143 14.37 -15.40 23.79
C ARG A 143 14.04 -14.88 25.20
N VAL A 144 13.30 -13.78 25.29
CA VAL A 144 12.96 -13.09 26.56
C VAL A 144 11.68 -13.65 27.17
N LEU A 145 10.80 -14.24 26.38
CA LEU A 145 9.61 -14.93 26.90
C LEU A 145 10.06 -16.09 27.81
N PRO A 146 9.65 -16.10 29.09
CA PRO A 146 9.98 -17.21 29.98
C PRO A 146 9.36 -18.50 29.45
N GLU A 147 10.12 -19.59 29.44
CA GLU A 147 9.60 -20.92 29.14
C GLU A 147 8.51 -21.26 30.17
N THR A 148 7.25 -21.06 29.83
CA THR A 148 6.14 -21.66 30.58
C THR A 148 6.16 -23.14 30.29
N HIS A 149 7.00 -23.87 31.05
CA HIS A 149 6.95 -25.32 31.16
C HIS A 149 5.53 -25.75 31.54
N SER A 150 4.94 -26.63 30.73
CA SER A 150 3.86 -27.54 31.10
C SER A 150 4.34 -28.96 30.82
#